data_AF-A0A8T4URX5-F1
#
_entry.id   AF-A0A8T4URX5-F1
#
_cell.length_a   1.000
_cell.length_b   1.000
_cell.length_c   1.000
_cell.angle_alpha   90.00
_cell.angle_beta   90.00
_cell.angle_gamma   90.00
#
_symmetry.space_group_name_H-M   'P 1'
#
loop_
_entity.id
_entity.type
_entity.pdbx_description
1 polymer ?
#
loop_
_entity_poly.entity_id
_entity_poly.type
_entity_poly.pdbx_seq_one_letter_code
_entity_poly.pdbx_strand_id
1 'polypeptide(L)'
;MAMMDKIKQYFWFMFGIIGVVLFWAGVWEGIGGLPYLENPFISLIVGLGLLALSALFFKGTNPFWGEKEGEIHKILHQVHSHPQKHEFHIKYHDNIKHSEILYKANKLKSIEKGFLVFAEKSGKEIFVPFHRVTQVLHKGKNFWKL
;
A
#
# COMPACT_ATOMS: atom_id res chain seq x y z
N MET A 1 18.86 -9.86 14.28
CA MET A 1 17.39 -9.76 14.49
C MET A 1 16.63 -9.54 13.19
N ALA A 2 16.86 -8.47 12.43
CA ALA A 2 16.09 -8.16 11.21
C ALA A 2 16.04 -9.26 10.12
N MET A 3 17.08 -10.09 9.98
CA MET A 3 17.09 -11.20 9.02
C MET A 3 16.18 -12.37 9.47
N MET A 4 16.10 -12.63 10.77
CA MET A 4 15.31 -13.70 11.34
C MET A 4 13.80 -13.40 11.26
N ASP A 5 13.44 -12.12 11.43
CA ASP A 5 12.07 -11.64 11.25
C ASP A 5 11.60 -11.75 9.79
N LYS A 6 12.48 -11.45 8.82
CA LYS A 6 12.20 -11.65 7.39
C LYS A 6 12.02 -13.12 7.01
N ILE A 7 12.86 -14.01 7.55
CA ILE A 7 12.74 -15.46 7.34
C ILE A 7 11.42 -15.98 7.92
N LYS A 8 11.07 -15.55 9.14
CA LYS A 8 9.80 -15.91 9.79
C LYS A 8 8.61 -15.42 8.97
N GLN A 9 8.64 -14.18 8.48
CA GLN A 9 7.58 -13.63 7.64
C GLN A 9 7.44 -14.39 6.31
N TYR A 10 8.56 -14.76 5.68
CA TYR A 10 8.57 -15.55 4.45
C TYR A 10 8.01 -16.96 4.68
N PHE A 11 8.38 -17.60 5.79
CA PHE A 11 7.88 -18.91 6.17
C PHE A 11 6.36 -18.91 6.39
N TRP A 12 5.82 -17.94 7.14
CA TRP A 12 4.38 -17.79 7.34
C TRP A 12 3.63 -17.48 6.03
N PHE A 13 4.23 -16.68 5.15
CA PHE A 13 3.66 -16.40 3.83
C PHE A 13 3.60 -17.66 2.96
N MET A 14 4.68 -18.44 2.91
CA MET A 14 4.73 -19.71 2.18
C MET A 14 3.72 -20.72 2.74
N PHE A 15 3.62 -20.83 4.07
CA PHE A 15 2.64 -21.71 4.72
C PHE A 15 1.19 -21.27 4.44
N GLY A 16 0.94 -19.96 4.42
CA GLY A 16 -0.34 -19.38 4.01
C GLY A 16 -0.70 -19.72 2.57
N ILE A 17 0.26 -19.61 1.63
CA ILE A 17 0.05 -19.99 0.23
C ILE A 17 -0.28 -21.48 0.12
N ILE A 18 0.51 -22.35 0.75
CA ILE A 18 0.28 -23.80 0.74
C ILE A 18 -1.10 -24.13 1.31
N GLY A 19 -1.48 -23.50 2.42
CA GLY A 19 -2.80 -23.67 3.04
C GLY A 19 -3.95 -23.25 2.12
N VAL A 20 -3.82 -22.12 1.43
CA VAL A 20 -4.84 -21.66 0.46
C VAL A 20 -4.92 -22.61 -0.74
N VAL A 21 -3.79 -23.09 -1.27
CA VAL A 21 -3.77 -24.05 -2.38
C VAL A 21 -4.44 -25.36 -1.98
N LEU A 22 -4.08 -25.93 -0.82
CA LEU A 22 -4.67 -27.17 -0.32
C LEU A 22 -6.15 -27.02 0.03
N PHE A 23 -6.54 -25.89 0.61
CA PHE A 23 -7.95 -25.58 0.88
C PHE A 23 -8.75 -25.56 -0.41
N TRP A 24 -8.29 -24.85 -1.44
CA TRP A 24 -8.97 -24.81 -2.73
C TRP A 24 -8.94 -26.16 -3.45
N ALA A 25 -7.85 -26.91 -3.38
CA ALA A 25 -7.78 -28.26 -3.93
C ALA A 25 -8.82 -29.17 -3.30
N GLY A 26 -8.97 -29.16 -1.97
CA GLY A 26 -9.98 -29.94 -1.26
C GLY A 26 -11.41 -29.44 -1.53
N VAL A 27 -11.60 -28.13 -1.66
CA VAL A 27 -12.89 -27.55 -2.09
C VAL A 27 -13.26 -28.04 -3.48
N TRP A 28 -12.34 -28.04 -4.45
CA TRP A 28 -12.61 -28.53 -5.81
C TRP A 28 -12.82 -30.04 -5.87
N GLU A 29 -12.10 -30.82 -5.08
CA GLU A 29 -12.28 -32.27 -5.01
C GLU A 29 -13.64 -32.64 -4.37
N GLY A 30 -14.06 -31.92 -3.32
CA GLY A 30 -15.37 -32.12 -2.70
C GLY A 30 -16.54 -31.59 -3.53
N ILE A 31 -16.37 -30.43 -4.17
CA ILE A 31 -17.39 -29.80 -5.00
C ILE A 31 -17.53 -30.53 -6.35
N GLY A 32 -16.42 -30.97 -6.96
CA GLY A 32 -16.40 -31.67 -8.25
C GLY A 32 -17.08 -33.04 -8.24
N GLY A 33 -17.24 -33.66 -7.07
CA GLY A 33 -17.97 -34.92 -6.90
C GLY A 33 -19.50 -34.77 -6.75
N LEU A 34 -20.03 -33.54 -6.75
CA LEU A 34 -21.48 -33.33 -6.63
C LEU A 34 -22.19 -33.47 -7.98
N PRO A 35 -23.26 -34.27 -8.08
CA PRO A 35 -23.96 -34.53 -9.35
C PRO A 35 -24.58 -33.28 -9.98
N TYR A 36 -24.80 -32.22 -9.20
CA TYR A 36 -25.37 -30.95 -9.69
C TYR A 36 -24.38 -30.10 -10.50
N LEU A 37 -23.08 -30.36 -10.39
CA LEU A 37 -22.03 -29.60 -11.09
C LEU A 37 -21.66 -30.17 -12.45
N GLU A 38 -22.22 -31.33 -12.82
CA GLU A 38 -22.21 -31.82 -14.20
C GLU A 38 -23.04 -30.91 -15.12
N ASN A 39 -24.01 -30.16 -14.56
CA ASN A 39 -24.75 -29.17 -15.32
C ASN A 39 -23.89 -27.91 -15.54
N PRO A 40 -23.56 -27.57 -16.80
CA PRO A 40 -22.64 -26.47 -17.12
C PRO A 40 -23.14 -25.10 -16.66
N PHE A 41 -24.46 -24.88 -16.58
CA PHE A 41 -25.03 -23.62 -16.10
C PHE A 41 -24.86 -23.45 -14.60
N ILE A 42 -25.03 -24.52 -13.83
CA ILE A 42 -24.83 -24.49 -12.37
C ILE A 42 -23.34 -24.29 -12.06
N SER A 43 -22.46 -24.97 -12.80
CA SER A 43 -21.01 -24.78 -12.70
C SER A 43 -20.57 -23.35 -13.02
N LEU A 44 -21.13 -22.73 -14.07
CA LEU A 44 -20.88 -21.32 -14.40
C LEU A 44 -21.28 -20.37 -13.26
N ILE A 45 -22.46 -20.56 -12.67
CA ILE A 45 -22.97 -19.71 -11.59
C ILE A 45 -22.09 -19.85 -10.34
N VAL A 46 -21.71 -21.09 -9.98
CA VAL A 46 -20.80 -21.36 -8.85
C VAL A 46 -19.43 -20.71 -9.11
N GLY A 47 -18.89 -20.84 -10.32
CA GLY A 47 -17.63 -20.19 -10.71
C GLY A 47 -17.68 -18.66 -10.61
N LEU A 48 -18.76 -18.04 -11.09
CA LEU A 48 -18.97 -16.59 -10.97
C LEU A 48 -19.12 -16.15 -9.51
N GLY A 49 -19.81 -16.95 -8.67
CA GLY A 49 -19.94 -16.70 -7.24
C GLY A 49 -18.59 -16.74 -6.50
N LEU A 50 -17.74 -17.72 -6.82
CA LEU A 50 -16.39 -17.83 -6.26
C LEU A 50 -15.48 -16.69 -6.73
N LEU A 51 -15.61 -16.25 -7.98
CA LEU A 51 -14.94 -15.06 -8.51
C LEU A 51 -15.37 -13.78 -7.76
N ALA A 52 -16.66 -13.60 -7.53
CA ALA A 52 -17.19 -12.45 -6.80
C ALA A 52 -16.75 -12.45 -5.32
N LEU A 53 -16.77 -13.61 -4.66
CA LEU A 53 -16.26 -13.77 -3.30
C LEU A 53 -14.77 -13.48 -3.24
N SER A 54 -13.99 -14.01 -4.20
CA SER A 54 -12.57 -13.71 -4.30
C SER A 54 -12.35 -12.20 -4.44
N ALA A 55 -13.10 -11.51 -5.31
CA ALA A 55 -13.01 -10.06 -5.44
C ALA A 55 -13.33 -9.31 -4.12
N LEU A 56 -14.22 -9.84 -3.27
CA LEU A 56 -14.49 -9.28 -1.93
C LEU A 56 -13.33 -9.49 -0.95
N PHE A 57 -12.70 -10.66 -0.95
CA PHE A 57 -11.54 -10.95 -0.09
C PHE A 57 -10.27 -10.23 -0.55
N PHE A 58 -10.05 -10.12 -1.86
CA PHE A 58 -8.90 -9.43 -2.45
C PHE A 58 -9.05 -7.90 -2.46
N LYS A 59 -10.22 -7.35 -2.08
CA LYS A 59 -10.43 -5.91 -1.93
C LYS A 59 -9.47 -5.26 -0.93
N GLY A 60 -9.00 -6.02 0.07
CA GLY A 60 -8.01 -5.58 1.07
C GLY A 60 -6.54 -5.73 0.64
N THR A 61 -6.24 -6.60 -0.34
CA THR A 61 -4.89 -6.83 -0.88
C THR A 61 -4.74 -6.17 -2.24
N ASN A 62 -5.31 -4.97 -2.38
CA ASN A 62 -5.43 -4.29 -3.65
C ASN A 62 -4.02 -4.01 -4.24
N PRO A 63 -3.62 -4.58 -5.39
CA PRO A 63 -2.34 -4.23 -6.03
C PRO A 63 -2.35 -2.80 -6.59
N PHE A 64 -3.51 -2.14 -6.58
CA PHE A 64 -3.74 -0.76 -7.00
C PHE A 64 -3.27 0.33 -6.02
N TRP A 65 -2.53 -0.02 -4.96
CA TRP A 65 -1.81 1.00 -4.17
C TRP A 65 -0.89 1.89 -5.03
N GLY A 66 -0.49 1.42 -6.22
CA GLY A 66 0.23 2.22 -7.23
C GLY A 66 -0.54 3.43 -7.75
N GLU A 67 -1.88 3.43 -7.78
CA GLU A 67 -2.66 4.61 -8.25
C GLU A 67 -2.62 5.74 -7.21
N LYS A 68 -2.79 5.42 -5.93
CA LYS A 68 -2.65 6.38 -4.84
C LYS A 68 -1.23 6.92 -4.71
N GLU A 69 -0.22 6.05 -4.89
CA GLU A 69 1.17 6.49 -4.96
C GLU A 69 1.41 7.41 -6.16
N GLY A 70 0.79 7.14 -7.31
CA GLY A 70 0.84 7.98 -8.50
C GLY A 70 0.24 9.38 -8.29
N GLU A 71 -0.91 9.47 -7.63
CA GLU A 71 -1.53 10.76 -7.27
C GLU A 71 -0.67 11.55 -6.29
N ILE A 72 -0.21 10.90 -5.22
CA ILE A 72 0.69 11.49 -4.24
C ILE A 72 1.97 11.96 -4.91
N HIS A 73 2.53 11.17 -5.82
CA HIS A 73 3.74 11.52 -6.56
C HIS A 73 3.54 12.79 -7.39
N LYS A 74 2.41 12.91 -8.10
CA LYS A 74 2.06 14.14 -8.86
C LYS A 74 1.95 15.35 -7.93
N ILE A 75 1.25 15.21 -6.81
CA ILE A 75 1.03 16.30 -5.85
C ILE A 75 2.36 16.74 -5.23
N LEU A 76 3.20 15.80 -4.80
CA LEU A 76 4.50 16.09 -4.22
C LEU A 76 5.44 16.74 -5.25
N HIS A 77 5.40 16.32 -6.52
CA HIS A 77 6.13 16.99 -7.59
C HIS A 77 5.64 18.42 -7.82
N GLN A 78 4.34 18.66 -7.83
CA GLN A 78 3.76 20.01 -7.92
C GLN A 78 4.21 20.89 -6.75
N VAL A 79 4.22 20.36 -5.52
CA VAL A 79 4.69 21.08 -4.33
C VAL A 79 6.20 21.38 -4.43
N HIS A 80 6.99 20.45 -4.97
CA HIS A 80 8.43 20.62 -5.12
C HIS A 80 8.81 21.66 -6.18
N SER A 81 8.05 21.76 -7.28
CA SER A 81 8.27 22.77 -8.33
C SER A 81 7.55 24.10 -8.07
N HIS A 82 6.74 24.20 -7.01
CA HIS A 82 5.97 25.41 -6.72
C HIS A 82 6.87 26.60 -6.33
N PRO A 83 6.65 27.81 -6.87
CA PRO A 83 7.43 29.01 -6.51
C PRO A 83 7.38 29.33 -5.01
N GLN A 84 6.26 28.99 -4.37
CA GLN A 84 6.02 29.17 -2.93
C GLN A 84 6.20 27.90 -2.10
N LYS A 85 7.12 27.01 -2.49
CA LYS A 85 7.43 25.75 -1.78
C LYS A 85 7.65 25.93 -0.26
N HIS A 86 8.15 27.08 0.18
CA HIS A 86 8.37 27.39 1.60
C HIS A 86 7.08 27.51 2.43
N GLU A 87 5.93 27.74 1.81
CA GLU A 87 4.63 27.86 2.49
C GLU A 87 3.95 26.49 2.69
N PHE A 88 4.49 25.44 2.07
CA PHE A 88 3.99 24.08 2.18
C PHE A 88 4.61 23.32 3.36
N HIS A 89 3.77 22.55 4.05
CA HIS A 89 4.19 21.62 5.09
C HIS A 89 3.70 20.22 4.74
N ILE A 90 4.59 19.24 4.88
CA ILE A 90 4.32 17.82 4.63
C ILE A 90 4.23 17.13 5.98
N LYS A 91 3.08 16.52 6.25
CA LYS A 91 2.82 15.75 7.46
C LYS A 91 3.00 14.28 7.15
N TYR A 92 3.80 13.58 7.94
CA TYR A 92 4.02 12.15 7.79
C TYR A 92 4.02 11.44 9.13
N HIS A 93 3.68 10.15 9.14
CA HIS A 93 3.72 9.31 10.33
C HIS A 93 5.10 8.68 10.50
N ASP A 94 5.74 8.92 11.64
CA ASP A 94 7.00 8.27 12.00
C ASP A 94 6.72 7.02 12.85
N ASN A 95 6.97 5.85 12.25
CA ASN A 95 6.78 4.56 12.93
C ASN A 95 7.71 4.38 14.15
N ILE A 96 8.86 5.06 14.19
CA ILE A 96 9.81 4.92 15.30
C ILE A 96 9.32 5.72 16.52
N LYS A 97 8.77 6.91 16.27
CA LYS A 97 8.28 7.82 17.32
C LYS A 97 6.78 7.72 17.57
N HIS A 98 6.08 6.85 16.83
CA HIS A 98 4.62 6.70 16.81
C HIS A 98 3.85 8.03 16.79
N SER A 99 4.39 9.04 16.11
CA SER A 99 3.85 10.40 16.10
C SER A 99 3.88 10.98 14.70
N GLU A 100 2.99 11.94 14.46
CA GLU A 100 2.97 12.67 13.20
C GLU A 100 3.98 13.82 13.25
N ILE A 101 4.88 13.85 12.27
CA ILE A 101 5.90 14.88 12.14
C ILE A 101 5.49 15.82 11.03
N LEU A 102 5.58 17.12 11.32
CA LEU A 102 5.36 18.18 10.35
C LEU A 102 6.70 18.69 9.83
N TYR A 103 6.95 18.52 8.53
CA TYR A 103 8.18 18.96 7.88
C TYR A 103 7.91 20.08 6.88
N LYS A 104 8.77 21.11 6.87
CA LYS A 104 8.67 22.18 5.86
C LYS A 104 9.12 21.66 4.51
N ALA A 105 8.33 21.87 3.47
CA ALA A 105 8.64 21.39 2.12
C ALA A 105 9.92 22.04 1.57
N ASN A 106 10.34 23.22 2.04
CA ASN A 106 11.61 23.84 1.65
C ASN A 106 12.84 22.94 1.91
N LYS A 107 12.78 22.07 2.93
CA LYS A 107 13.87 21.14 3.24
C LYS A 107 13.88 19.89 2.34
N LEU A 108 12.90 19.74 1.45
CA LEU A 108 12.82 18.64 0.51
C LEU A 108 13.89 18.81 -0.58
N LYS A 109 14.90 17.94 -0.55
CA LYS A 109 16.04 17.93 -1.48
C LYS A 109 15.66 17.26 -2.80
N SER A 110 15.15 16.04 -2.75
CA SER A 110 14.75 15.25 -3.92
C SER A 110 13.51 14.40 -3.64
N ILE A 111 12.87 13.95 -4.72
CA ILE A 111 11.78 12.97 -4.72
C ILE A 111 12.28 11.79 -5.56
N GLU A 112 12.45 10.62 -4.94
CA GLU A 112 13.10 9.44 -5.56
C GLU A 112 12.19 8.22 -5.41
N LYS A 113 11.75 7.63 -6.53
CA LYS A 113 11.07 6.31 -6.63
C LYS A 113 10.33 5.84 -5.35
N GLY A 114 9.35 6.62 -4.88
CA GLY A 114 8.52 6.29 -3.71
C GLY A 114 8.95 6.90 -2.37
N PHE A 115 9.99 7.75 -2.35
CA PHE A 115 10.55 8.37 -1.17
C PHE A 115 10.72 9.89 -1.33
N LEU A 116 10.52 10.60 -0.22
CA LEU A 116 10.88 12.00 -0.04
C LEU A 116 12.23 12.07 0.69
N VAL A 117 13.18 12.83 0.15
CA VAL A 117 14.49 13.03 0.76
C VAL A 117 14.56 14.42 1.35
N PHE A 118 14.56 14.51 2.68
CA PHE A 118 14.73 15.77 3.39
C PHE A 118 16.17 15.96 3.84
N ALA A 119 16.72 17.16 3.61
CA ALA A 119 18.02 17.56 4.13
C ALA A 119 17.86 18.19 5.52
N GLU A 120 18.55 17.63 6.51
CA GLU A 120 18.63 18.18 7.86
C GLU A 120 19.84 19.12 8.00
N LYS A 121 19.75 20.10 8.91
CA LYS A 121 20.85 21.05 9.19
C LYS A 121 22.14 20.36 9.67
N SER A 122 22.03 19.14 10.17
CA SER A 122 23.11 18.29 10.67
C SER A 122 23.92 17.62 9.54
N GLY A 123 23.54 17.81 8.28
CA GLY A 123 24.10 17.08 7.13
C GLY A 123 23.50 15.67 6.95
N LYS A 124 22.56 15.27 7.80
CA LYS A 124 21.83 14.00 7.67
C LYS A 124 20.69 14.11 6.66
N GLU A 125 20.46 13.03 5.92
CA GLU A 125 19.33 12.90 5.01
C GLU A 125 18.26 11.99 5.63
N ILE A 126 17.00 12.39 5.51
CA ILE A 126 15.85 11.63 6.01
C ILE A 126 15.04 11.16 4.82
N PHE A 127 14.87 9.84 4.73
CA PHE A 127 14.08 9.19 3.68
C PHE A 127 12.69 8.86 4.23
N VAL A 128 11.66 9.47 3.65
CA VAL A 128 10.26 9.26 4.06
C VAL A 128 9.50 8.60 2.90
N PRO A 129 9.03 7.35 3.06
CA PRO A 129 8.20 6.69 2.04
C PRO A 129 6.86 7.42 1.80
N PHE A 130 6.35 7.41 0.57
CA PHE A 130 5.08 8.06 0.22
C PHE A 130 3.89 7.55 1.03
N HIS A 131 3.81 6.24 1.27
CA HIS A 131 2.74 5.64 2.07
C HIS A 131 2.69 6.14 3.53
N ARG A 132 3.74 6.83 4.02
CA ARG A 132 3.76 7.44 5.35
C ARG A 132 3.30 8.90 5.35
N VAL A 133 3.16 9.53 4.18
CA VAL A 133 2.69 10.91 4.06
C VAL A 133 1.18 10.91 4.27
N THR A 134 0.73 11.60 5.32
CA THR A 134 -0.69 11.65 5.68
C THR A 134 -1.36 12.88 5.08
N GLN A 135 -0.67 14.03 5.08
CA GLN A 135 -1.26 15.32 4.67
C GLN A 135 -0.21 16.25 4.06
N VAL A 136 -0.67 17.11 3.15
CA VAL A 136 0.08 18.26 2.66
C VAL A 136 -0.75 19.51 2.96
N LEU A 137 -0.13 20.46 3.66
CA LEU A 137 -0.73 21.71 4.11
C LEU A 137 -0.11 22.88 3.33
N HIS A 138 -0.94 23.81 2.89
CA HIS A 138 -0.51 25.08 2.29
C HIS A 138 -1.08 26.23 3.12
N LYS A 139 -0.21 27.06 3.72
CA LYS A 139 -0.63 28.16 4.62
C LYS A 139 -1.55 27.70 5.76
N GLY A 140 -1.30 26.50 6.29
CA GLY A 140 -2.11 25.90 7.36
C GLY A 140 -3.46 25.32 6.90
N LYS A 141 -3.81 25.43 5.61
CA LYS A 141 -5.00 24.79 5.03
C LYS A 141 -4.63 23.46 4.39
N ASN A 142 -5.54 22.49 4.47
CA ASN A 142 -5.36 21.19 3.81
C ASN A 142 -5.33 21.39 2.30
N PHE A 143 -4.18 21.15 1.68
CA PHE A 143 -4.03 21.11 0.23
C PHE A 143 -4.33 19.70 -0.29
N TRP A 144 -3.89 18.68 0.45
CA TRP A 144 -4.19 17.28 0.17
C TRP A 144 -4.14 16.45 1.46
N LYS A 145 -4.95 15.39 1.52
CA LYS A 145 -5.04 14.47 2.66
C LYS A 145 -5.37 13.07 2.16
N LEU A 146 -4.68 12.07 2.73
CA LEU A 146 -4.95 10.64 2.54
C LEU A 146 -6.22 10.20 3.29
#